data_AF-A0A0F9RUG7-F1
#
_entry.id   AF-A0A0F9RUG7-F1
#
_cell.length_a   1.000
_cell.length_b   1.000
_cell.length_c   1.000
_cell.angle_alpha   90.00
_cell.angle_beta   90.00
_cell.angle_gamma   90.00
#
_symmetry.space_group_name_H-M   'P 1'
#
loop_
_entity.id
_entity.type
_entity.pdbx_description
1 polymer ?
#
loop_
_entity_poly.entity_id
_entity_poly.type
_entity_poly.pdbx_seq_one_letter_code
_entity_poly.pdbx_strand_id
1 'polypeptide(L)'
;MYKVKTIEWNLEGEELIKYARSIGLKTKAFFILGYPGETKETMKMTVDYAGNLGADWCLFFPATPLPGTDMERRVRANGWLADPNLDYRYYFHRANIRTPEFDPEYVVNLKEEANR
;
A
#
# COMPACT_ATOMS: atom_id res chain seq x y z
N MET A 1 3.29 20.84 -11.52
CA MET A 1 2.61 20.46 -10.28
C MET A 1 1.55 19.42 -10.63
N TYR A 2 1.76 18.15 -10.26
CA TYR A 2 0.72 17.14 -10.44
C TYR A 2 -0.38 17.40 -9.41
N LYS A 3 -1.60 17.73 -9.89
CA LYS A 3 -2.78 17.65 -9.05
C LYS A 3 -2.98 16.17 -8.73
N VAL A 4 -2.69 15.79 -7.48
CA VAL A 4 -3.27 14.57 -6.90
C VAL A 4 -4.78 14.80 -7.00
N LYS A 5 -5.45 14.07 -7.89
CA LYS A 5 -6.90 13.97 -7.80
C LYS A 5 -7.15 13.34 -6.43
N THR A 6 -7.83 14.08 -5.56
CA THR A 6 -8.45 13.51 -4.37
C THR A 6 -9.10 12.20 -4.79
N ILE A 7 -8.77 11.11 -4.11
CA ILE A 7 -9.40 9.81 -4.31
C ILE A 7 -10.87 10.03 -3.97
N GLU A 8 -11.70 10.32 -4.96
CA GLU A 8 -13.11 10.03 -4.87
C GLU A 8 -13.15 8.52 -4.63
N TRP A 9 -13.55 8.11 -3.42
CA TRP A 9 -13.66 6.71 -3.06
C TRP A 9 -14.44 6.01 -4.17
N ASN A 10 -13.74 5.22 -5.00
CA ASN A 10 -14.30 4.63 -6.19
C ASN A 10 -15.41 3.67 -5.74
N LEU A 11 -16.66 4.14 -5.82
CA LEU A 11 -17.87 3.34 -5.61
C LEU A 11 -17.79 2.01 -6.39
N GLU A 12 -17.06 2.00 -7.51
CA GLU A 12 -16.80 0.83 -8.35
C GLU A 12 -16.20 -0.37 -7.61
N GLY A 13 -15.26 -0.17 -6.67
CA GLY A 13 -14.58 -1.28 -5.97
C GLY A 13 -15.51 -2.01 -5.00
N GLU A 14 -16.25 -1.24 -4.19
CA GLU A 14 -17.24 -1.76 -3.25
C GLU A 14 -18.41 -2.43 -3.98
N GLU A 15 -18.92 -1.81 -5.05
CA GLU A 15 -20.01 -2.37 -5.84
C GLU A 15 -19.58 -3.67 -6.55
N LEU A 16 -18.34 -3.75 -7.06
CA LEU A 16 -17.81 -4.98 -7.64
C LEU A 16 -17.72 -6.11 -6.62
N ILE A 17 -17.26 -5.81 -5.40
CA ILE A 17 -17.14 -6.79 -4.32
C ILE A 17 -18.53 -7.26 -3.86
N LYS A 18 -19.49 -6.34 -3.71
CA LYS A 18 -20.89 -6.68 -3.41
C LYS A 18 -21.49 -7.56 -4.49
N TYR A 19 -21.27 -7.23 -5.77
CA TYR A 19 -21.76 -8.00 -6.89
C TYR A 19 -21.13 -9.40 -6.93
N ALA A 20 -19.80 -9.52 -6.83
CA ALA A 20 -19.10 -10.78 -6.77
C ALA A 20 -19.65 -11.69 -5.66
N ARG A 21 -19.86 -11.12 -4.47
CA ARG A 21 -20.48 -11.83 -3.34
C ARG A 21 -21.90 -12.31 -3.64
N SER A 22 -22.72 -11.49 -4.31
CA SER A 22 -24.11 -11.85 -4.66
C SER A 22 -24.22 -13.05 -5.62
N ILE A 23 -23.18 -13.30 -6.43
CA ILE A 23 -23.12 -14.42 -7.37
C ILE A 23 -22.23 -15.58 -6.86
N GLY A 24 -21.79 -15.52 -5.61
CA GLY A 24 -20.99 -16.57 -4.97
C GLY A 24 -19.50 -16.57 -5.34
N LEU A 25 -18.98 -15.52 -5.96
CA LEU A 25 -17.55 -15.36 -6.22
C LEU A 25 -16.82 -14.85 -4.98
N LYS A 26 -15.63 -15.40 -4.77
CA LYS A 26 -14.71 -14.97 -3.71
C LYS A 26 -13.80 -13.86 -4.20
N THR A 27 -13.53 -12.86 -3.36
CA THR A 27 -12.71 -11.71 -3.73
C THR A 27 -11.46 -11.58 -2.84
N LYS A 28 -10.35 -11.19 -3.48
CA LYS A 28 -9.12 -10.79 -2.80
C LYS A 28 -8.84 -9.33 -3.14
N ALA A 29 -8.75 -8.48 -2.13
CA ALA A 29 -8.35 -7.08 -2.27
C ALA A 29 -6.88 -6.91 -1.86
N PHE A 30 -6.16 -6.09 -2.61
CA PHE A 30 -4.73 -5.85 -2.42
C PHE A 30 -4.50 -4.38 -2.14
N PHE A 31 -3.77 -4.09 -1.07
CA PHE A 31 -3.46 -2.74 -0.61
C PHE A 31 -1.96 -2.54 -0.54
N ILE A 32 -1.53 -1.30 -0.81
CA ILE A 32 -0.15 -0.86 -0.71
C ILE A 32 -0.06 0.10 0.47
N LEU A 33 0.94 -0.09 1.34
CA LEU A 33 1.25 0.78 2.47
C LEU A 33 2.66 1.35 2.33
N GLY A 34 2.86 2.60 2.73
CA GLY A 34 4.17 3.26 2.74
C GLY A 34 4.54 3.86 1.39
N TYR A 35 3.54 4.22 0.58
CA TYR A 35 3.77 4.92 -0.69
C TYR A 35 4.38 6.30 -0.41
N PRO A 36 5.35 6.79 -1.21
CA PRO A 36 5.93 8.11 -1.00
C PRO A 36 4.88 9.23 -1.00
N GLY A 37 4.64 9.85 0.16
CA GLY A 37 3.61 10.87 0.40
C GLY A 37 2.47 10.43 1.32
N GLU A 38 2.41 9.15 1.72
CA GLU A 38 1.55 8.71 2.82
C GLU A 38 2.08 9.15 4.18
N THR A 39 1.18 9.21 5.16
CA THR A 39 1.51 9.35 6.58
C THR A 39 1.07 8.08 7.33
N LYS A 40 1.44 7.98 8.61
CA LYS A 40 0.98 6.89 9.49
C LYS A 40 -0.54 6.85 9.61
N GLU A 41 -1.17 8.03 9.62
CA GLU A 41 -2.62 8.20 9.69
C GLU A 41 -3.29 7.72 8.40
N THR A 42 -2.79 8.10 7.22
CA THR A 42 -3.41 7.68 5.95
C THR A 42 -3.27 6.18 5.71
N MET A 43 -2.15 5.58 6.13
CA MET A 43 -1.98 4.12 6.07
C MET A 43 -2.96 3.40 7.00
N LYS A 44 -3.20 3.90 8.22
CA LYS A 44 -4.22 3.35 9.12
C LYS A 44 -5.62 3.47 8.53
N MET A 45 -5.96 4.60 7.93
CA MET A 45 -7.24 4.77 7.23
C MET A 45 -7.42 3.74 6.11
N THR A 46 -6.33 3.38 5.41
CA THR A 46 -6.35 2.32 4.37
C THR A 46 -6.64 0.94 4.99
N VAL A 47 -6.01 0.63 6.13
CA VAL A 47 -6.27 -0.62 6.86
C VAL A 47 -7.72 -0.69 7.35
N ASP A 48 -8.22 0.38 7.95
CA ASP A 48 -9.61 0.47 8.43
C ASP A 48 -10.62 0.33 7.28
N TYR A 49 -10.34 0.97 6.14
CA TYR A 49 -11.15 0.83 4.93
C TYR A 49 -11.17 -0.63 4.44
N ALA A 50 -9.99 -1.24 4.32
CA ALA A 50 -9.85 -2.62 3.86
C ALA A 50 -10.63 -3.61 4.76
N GLY A 51 -10.63 -3.40 6.08
CA GLY A 51 -11.42 -4.22 7.03
C GLY A 51 -12.93 -4.10 6.84
N ASN A 52 -13.41 -2.96 6.34
CA ASN A 52 -14.84 -2.70 6.11
C ASN A 52 -15.29 -2.99 4.66
N LEU A 53 -14.37 -3.28 3.74
CA LEU A 53 -14.64 -3.44 2.31
C LEU A 53 -15.52 -4.66 1.97
N GLY A 54 -15.56 -5.67 2.84
CA GLY A 54 -16.37 -6.88 2.64
C GLY A 54 -15.78 -7.90 1.65
N ALA A 55 -14.51 -7.77 1.28
CA ALA A 55 -13.77 -8.79 0.55
C ALA A 55 -13.55 -10.04 1.41
N ASP A 56 -13.38 -11.21 0.79
CA ASP A 56 -13.10 -12.44 1.53
C ASP A 56 -11.68 -12.45 2.11
N TRP A 57 -10.74 -11.78 1.44
CA TRP A 57 -9.40 -11.54 1.96
C TRP A 57 -8.89 -10.16 1.57
N CYS A 58 -8.21 -9.50 2.51
CA CYS A 58 -7.46 -8.28 2.28
C CYS A 58 -5.98 -8.57 2.55
N LEU A 59 -5.10 -8.19 1.62
CA LEU A 59 -3.67 -8.37 1.75
C LEU A 59 -2.95 -7.04 1.63
N PHE A 60 -1.98 -6.83 2.52
CA PHE A 60 -1.21 -5.59 2.60
C PHE A 60 0.25 -5.80 2.20
N PHE A 61 0.73 -4.97 1.29
CA PHE A 61 2.10 -5.01 0.77
C PHE A 61 2.80 -3.67 0.99
N PRO A 62 4.10 -3.67 1.30
CA PRO A 62 4.86 -2.42 1.33
C PRO A 62 5.04 -1.86 -0.08
N ALA A 63 5.01 -0.53 -0.19
CA ALA A 63 5.36 0.15 -1.43
C ALA A 63 6.80 -0.18 -1.84
N THR A 64 6.93 -0.54 -3.11
CA THR A 64 8.14 -1.16 -3.63
C THR A 64 8.68 -0.32 -4.78
N PRO A 65 9.86 0.33 -4.62
CA PRO A 65 10.47 1.14 -5.67
C PRO A 65 11.14 0.24 -6.72
N LEU A 66 10.34 -0.33 -7.62
CA LEU A 66 10.84 -1.23 -8.67
C LEU A 66 11.79 -0.51 -9.63
N PRO A 67 12.90 -1.15 -10.04
CA PRO A 67 13.85 -0.55 -10.99
C PRO A 67 13.19 -0.01 -12.25
N GLY A 68 13.53 1.22 -12.62
CA GLY A 68 13.02 1.90 -13.83
C GLY A 68 11.66 2.60 -13.65
N THR A 69 11.00 2.47 -12.50
CA THR A 69 9.72 3.16 -12.23
C THR A 69 9.90 4.62 -11.80
N ASP A 70 8.85 5.42 -11.94
CA ASP A 70 8.83 6.78 -11.39
C ASP A 70 9.00 6.80 -9.87
N MET A 71 8.48 5.78 -9.19
CA MET A 71 8.65 5.64 -7.75
C MET A 71 10.12 5.48 -7.38
N GLU A 72 10.85 4.60 -8.07
CA GLU A 72 12.28 4.42 -7.82
C GLU A 72 13.04 5.73 -8.03
N ARG A 73 12.82 6.42 -9.16
CA ARG A 73 13.44 7.73 -9.44
C ARG A 73 13.18 8.71 -8.31
N ARG A 74 11.93 8.83 -7.85
CA ARG A 74 11.54 9.73 -6.77
C ARG A 74 12.19 9.37 -5.44
N VAL A 75 12.17 8.10 -5.06
CA VAL A 75 12.75 7.63 -3.79
C VAL A 75 14.27 7.86 -3.78
N ARG A 76 14.96 7.55 -4.90
CA ARG A 76 16.41 7.81 -5.03
C ARG A 76 16.74 9.30 -4.98
N ALA A 77 16.00 10.13 -5.72
CA ALA A 77 16.26 11.57 -5.77
C ALA A 77 16.12 12.26 -4.39
N ASN A 78 15.29 11.71 -3.50
CA ASN A 78 15.09 12.22 -2.14
C ASN A 78 15.95 11.52 -1.08
N GLY A 79 16.80 10.54 -1.46
CA GLY A 79 17.58 9.77 -0.50
C GLY A 79 16.75 8.89 0.44
N TRP A 80 15.58 8.44 -0.01
CA TRP A 80 14.60 7.71 0.82
C TRP A 80 14.77 6.19 0.81
N LEU A 81 15.81 5.65 0.14
CA LEU A 81 16.13 4.22 0.24
C LEU A 81 16.79 3.94 1.59
N ALA A 82 16.16 3.09 2.41
CA ALA A 82 16.73 2.68 3.70
C ALA A 82 17.94 1.76 3.51
N ASP A 83 17.83 0.80 2.60
CA ASP A 83 18.92 -0.07 2.15
C ASP A 83 19.02 -0.02 0.61
N PRO A 84 20.02 0.69 0.04
CA PRO A 84 20.19 0.77 -1.40
C PRO A 84 20.65 -0.55 -2.05
N ASN A 85 21.13 -1.51 -1.24
CA ASN A 85 21.61 -2.81 -1.69
C ASN A 85 20.56 -3.92 -1.53
N LEU A 86 19.42 -3.63 -0.89
CA LEU A 86 18.36 -4.61 -0.74
C LEU A 86 17.87 -5.02 -2.12
N ASP A 87 17.93 -6.32 -2.38
CA ASP A 87 17.49 -6.90 -3.64
C ASP A 87 15.98 -6.72 -3.80
N TYR A 88 15.59 -6.18 -4.95
CA TYR A 88 14.21 -5.82 -5.24
C TYR A 88 13.23 -6.99 -5.17
N ARG A 89 13.73 -8.23 -5.30
CA ARG A 89 12.93 -9.45 -5.15
C ARG A 89 12.38 -9.63 -3.73
N TYR A 90 13.01 -9.03 -2.73
CA TYR A 90 12.54 -9.08 -1.35
C TYR A 90 11.65 -7.91 -0.95
N TYR A 91 11.47 -6.92 -1.84
CA TYR A 91 10.67 -5.73 -1.54
C TYR A 91 9.20 -6.05 -1.26
N PHE A 92 8.64 -7.14 -1.81
CA PHE A 92 7.25 -7.56 -1.52
C PHE A 92 7.02 -7.98 -0.06
N HIS A 93 8.08 -8.36 0.65
CA HIS A 93 8.01 -8.76 2.06
C HIS A 93 8.70 -7.77 3.00
N ARG A 94 9.55 -6.87 2.49
CA ARG A 94 10.29 -5.90 3.30
C ARG A 94 10.04 -4.50 2.78
N ALA A 95 9.59 -3.60 3.66
CA ALA A 95 9.57 -2.17 3.34
C ALA A 95 11.02 -1.66 3.24
N ASN A 96 11.26 -0.73 2.30
CA ASN A 96 12.58 -0.15 2.07
C ASN A 96 12.56 1.37 1.85
N ILE A 97 11.41 2.00 2.06
CA ILE A 97 11.22 3.44 1.88
C ILE A 97 11.20 4.08 3.27
N ARG A 98 12.08 5.07 3.48
CA ARG A 98 12.12 5.92 4.66
C ARG A 98 11.84 7.36 4.27
N THR A 99 10.82 7.96 4.86
CA THR A 99 10.47 9.37 4.65
C THR A 99 10.46 10.11 6.00
N PRO A 100 10.26 11.43 6.03
CA PRO A 100 10.03 12.14 7.29
C PRO A 100 8.78 11.67 8.05
N GLU A 101 7.78 11.12 7.36
CA GLU A 101 6.49 10.72 7.94
C GLU A 101 6.50 9.30 8.53
N PHE A 102 7.33 8.42 7.97
CA PHE A 102 7.42 7.03 8.41
C PHE A 102 8.76 6.38 8.06
N ASP A 103 9.12 5.37 8.83
CA ASP A 103 10.22 4.47 8.56
C ASP A 103 9.72 3.10 8.05
N PRO A 104 10.59 2.27 7.46
CA PRO A 104 10.21 0.96 6.96
C PRO A 104 9.69 -0.01 8.03
N GLU A 105 10.18 0.10 9.27
CA GLU A 105 9.80 -0.79 10.36
C GLU A 105 8.32 -0.58 10.73
N TYR A 106 7.88 0.67 10.77
CA TYR A 106 6.48 1.02 10.96
C TYR A 106 5.57 0.36 9.91
N VAL A 107 5.96 0.39 8.63
CA VAL A 107 5.18 -0.21 7.53
C VAL A 107 5.10 -1.73 7.67
N VAL A 108 6.21 -2.37 8.08
CA VAL A 108 6.23 -3.82 8.33
C VAL A 108 5.32 -4.17 9.51
N ASN A 109 5.40 -3.45 10.62
CA ASN A 109 4.56 -3.72 11.79
C ASN A 109 3.08 -3.54 11.47
N LEU A 110 2.72 -2.44 10.80
CA LEU A 110 1.32 -2.17 10.44
C LEU A 110 0.76 -3.25 9.51
N LYS A 111 1.52 -3.69 8.50
CA LYS A 111 1.04 -4.76 7.61
C LYS A 111 0.87 -6.08 8.38
N GLU A 112 1.75 -6.38 9.35
CA GLU A 112 1.69 -7.62 10.11
C GLU A 112 0.50 -7.61 11.07
N GLU A 113 0.22 -6.47 11.70
CA GLU A 113 -1.00 -6.25 12.48
C GLU A 113 -2.25 -6.40 11.62
N ALA A 114 -2.26 -5.84 10.41
CA ALA A 114 -3.41 -5.88 9.51
C ALA A 114 -3.66 -7.24 8.82
N ASN A 115 -2.64 -8.11 8.77
CA ASN A 115 -2.76 -9.47 8.21
C ASN A 115 -3.02 -10.56 9.28
N ARG A 116 -3.14 -10.20 10.58
CA ARG A 116 -3.53 -11.11 11.66
C ARG A 116 -5.03 -11.32 11.71
#